data_AF-A0A6I6ABJ3-F1
#
_entry.id   AF-A0A6I6ABJ3-F1
#
_cell.length_a   1.000
_cell.length_b   1.000
_cell.length_c   1.000
_cell.angle_alpha   90.00
_cell.angle_beta   90.00
_cell.angle_gamma   90.00
#
_symmetry.space_group_name_H-M   'P 1'
#
loop_
_entity.id
_entity.type
_entity.pdbx_description
1 polymer ?
#
loop_
_entity_poly.entity_id
_entity_poly.type
_entity_poly.pdbx_seq_one_letter_code
_entity_poly.pdbx_strand_id
1 'polypeptide(L)'
;MFADFALISVLLVIAHLLRSRLRLLQNLLIPAPILAGFLGLLGGPQLLGWLPFSLTGEGKIAMERYPYELIAILFATLFLGHQPHRPTLRTMLRDVGDTWFYNFAAYIGQFGVALLFGLYVLPLMFPDLNPGFALMMPAGFAGGHGTAAAVSESLQAGGFNDAQSLGFTFATIGLLIGIFGGLTLINIATRRGWTHLVSSAQELPESTRSGFLTPEEQTSMGTSTVSAMSLDPLTWHFAIVMTAFGGAHGIDYLFRHVLESKIILPLFAVALLVSAVLQLVLELCHIGKYVDRQVMARIGSSVSDYLIAFAVASIKISVVVEYMAPWWSCRCSVFSTRLACSGSWGGTCFTTSGSNAASSPTAG
;
A
#
# COMPACT_ATOMS: atom_id res chain seq x y z
N MET A 1 -10.73 -16.36 9.19
CA MET A 1 -9.65 -15.37 9.42
C MET A 1 -8.29 -16.03 9.64
N PHE A 2 -7.93 -16.58 10.81
CA PHE A 2 -6.57 -17.12 11.00
C PHE A 2 -6.20 -18.25 10.02
N ALA A 3 -7.16 -19.09 9.63
CA ALA A 3 -6.96 -20.09 8.57
C ALA A 3 -6.61 -19.44 7.22
N ASP A 4 -7.27 -18.33 6.86
CA ASP A 4 -7.00 -17.61 5.61
C ASP A 4 -5.64 -16.91 5.65
N PHE A 5 -5.28 -16.36 6.82
CA PHE A 5 -3.93 -15.84 7.04
C PHE A 5 -2.89 -16.94 6.90
N ALA A 6 -3.10 -18.13 7.46
CA ALA A 6 -2.19 -19.26 7.30
C ALA A 6 -2.02 -19.67 5.83
N LEU A 7 -3.11 -19.72 5.05
CA LEU A 7 -3.05 -19.99 3.61
C LEU A 7 -2.23 -18.92 2.88
N ILE A 8 -2.51 -17.64 3.11
CA ILE A 8 -1.75 -16.54 2.49
C ILE A 8 -0.29 -16.54 2.95
N SER A 9 0.02 -16.83 4.21
CA SER A 9 1.40 -16.97 4.70
C SER A 9 2.15 -18.05 3.93
N VAL A 10 1.53 -19.21 3.69
CA VAL A 10 2.12 -20.27 2.86
C VAL A 10 2.36 -19.77 1.43
N LEU A 11 1.40 -19.07 0.83
CA LEU A 11 1.56 -18.51 -0.51
C LEU A 11 2.64 -17.42 -0.57
N LEU A 12 2.82 -16.61 0.47
CA LEU A 12 3.88 -15.61 0.58
C LEU A 12 5.26 -16.27 0.60
N VAL A 13 5.42 -17.33 1.38
CA VAL A 13 6.67 -18.11 1.42
C VAL A 13 6.94 -18.73 0.05
N ILE A 14 5.94 -19.38 -0.56
CA ILE A 14 6.07 -19.97 -1.90
C ILE A 14 6.42 -18.90 -2.93
N ALA A 15 5.76 -17.74 -2.91
CA ALA A 15 6.01 -16.64 -3.83
C ALA A 15 7.43 -16.08 -3.68
N HIS A 16 7.92 -15.92 -2.45
CA HIS A 16 9.27 -15.46 -2.20
C HIS A 16 10.32 -16.48 -2.68
N LEU A 17 10.11 -17.77 -2.43
CA LEU A 17 10.95 -18.85 -2.95
C LEU A 17 10.90 -18.96 -4.49
N LEU A 18 9.73 -18.78 -5.09
CA LEU A 18 9.56 -18.82 -6.54
C LEU A 18 10.32 -17.65 -7.19
N ARG A 19 10.22 -16.46 -6.60
CA ARG A 19 11.00 -15.29 -6.99
C ARG A 19 12.50 -15.53 -6.89
N SER A 20 12.98 -16.19 -5.83
CA SER A 20 14.42 -16.43 -5.66
C SER A 20 14.99 -17.47 -6.64
N ARG A 21 14.16 -18.35 -7.21
CA ARG A 21 14.60 -19.39 -8.15
C ARG A 21 14.37 -19.04 -9.63
N LEU A 22 13.30 -18.30 -9.96
CA LEU A 22 12.95 -18.00 -11.35
C LEU A 22 13.59 -16.70 -11.83
N ARG A 23 14.54 -16.81 -12.77
CA ARG A 23 15.20 -15.65 -13.42
C ARG A 23 14.22 -14.66 -14.04
N LEU A 24 13.09 -15.15 -14.57
CA LEU A 24 12.06 -14.29 -15.17
C LEU A 24 11.43 -13.37 -14.12
N LEU A 25 11.12 -13.89 -12.92
CA LEU A 25 10.56 -13.09 -11.83
C LEU A 25 11.58 -12.13 -11.21
N GLN A 26 12.85 -12.55 -11.11
CA GLN A 26 13.94 -11.69 -10.66
C GLN A 26 14.16 -10.49 -11.59
N ASN A 27 14.10 -10.72 -12.90
CA ASN A 27 14.28 -9.66 -13.91
C ASN A 27 13.11 -8.67 -13.93
N LEU A 28 11.92 -9.12 -13.55
CA LEU A 28 10.73 -8.28 -13.48
C LEU A 28 10.57 -7.56 -12.12
N LEU A 29 11.41 -7.87 -11.12
CA LEU A 29 11.39 -7.28 -9.77
C LEU A 29 10.00 -7.29 -9.10
N ILE A 30 9.15 -8.26 -9.44
CA ILE A 30 7.79 -8.34 -8.91
C ILE A 30 7.85 -8.58 -7.39
N PRO A 31 7.17 -7.76 -6.56
CA PRO A 31 7.06 -8.00 -5.13
C PRO A 31 6.41 -9.36 -4.82
N ALA A 32 6.97 -10.08 -3.83
CA ALA A 32 6.43 -11.37 -3.40
C ALA A 32 4.94 -11.32 -2.97
N PRO A 33 4.45 -10.26 -2.29
CA PRO A 33 3.03 -10.14 -1.94
C PRO A 33 2.07 -10.16 -3.13
N ILE A 34 2.44 -9.51 -4.25
CA ILE A 34 1.62 -9.49 -5.46
C ILE A 34 1.56 -10.90 -6.06
N LEU A 35 2.71 -11.58 -6.12
CA LEU A 35 2.79 -12.94 -6.64
C LEU A 35 1.99 -13.93 -5.77
N ALA A 36 2.06 -13.79 -4.45
CA ALA A 36 1.25 -14.57 -3.51
C ALA A 36 -0.25 -14.33 -3.72
N GLY A 37 -0.65 -13.07 -3.91
CA GLY A 37 -2.03 -12.71 -4.22
C GLY A 37 -2.51 -13.29 -5.55
N PHE A 38 -1.67 -13.28 -6.60
CA PHE A 38 -2.00 -13.94 -7.87
C PHE A 38 -2.16 -15.45 -7.72
N LEU A 39 -1.28 -16.11 -6.96
CA LEU A 39 -1.44 -17.54 -6.64
C LEU A 39 -2.74 -17.79 -5.86
N GLY A 40 -3.10 -16.88 -4.95
CA GLY A 40 -4.35 -16.93 -4.19
C GLY A 40 -5.59 -16.74 -5.08
N LEU A 41 -5.54 -15.85 -6.06
CA LEU A 41 -6.60 -15.63 -7.03
C LEU A 41 -6.78 -16.84 -7.96
N LEU A 42 -5.68 -17.40 -8.47
CA LEU A 42 -5.67 -18.59 -9.33
C LEU A 42 -6.18 -19.83 -8.57
N GLY A 43 -5.68 -20.06 -7.36
CA GLY A 43 -6.08 -21.18 -6.51
C GLY A 43 -7.43 -20.98 -5.81
N GLY A 44 -7.98 -19.77 -5.85
CA GLY A 44 -9.21 -19.39 -5.17
C GLY A 44 -10.47 -19.95 -5.84
N PRO A 45 -11.64 -19.80 -5.19
CA PRO A 45 -12.91 -20.35 -5.64
C PRO A 45 -13.43 -19.78 -6.96
N GLN A 46 -12.89 -18.65 -7.43
CA GLN A 46 -13.28 -18.06 -8.71
C GLN A 46 -12.69 -18.79 -9.93
N LEU A 47 -11.63 -19.59 -9.75
CA LEU A 47 -10.91 -20.26 -10.84
C LEU A 47 -10.73 -21.76 -10.58
N LEU A 48 -9.69 -22.16 -9.85
CA LEU A 48 -9.37 -23.58 -9.63
C LEU A 48 -10.14 -24.19 -8.44
N GLY A 49 -10.52 -23.37 -7.45
CA GLY A 49 -11.24 -23.83 -6.26
C GLY A 49 -10.45 -24.77 -5.34
N TRP A 50 -9.13 -24.79 -5.43
CA TRP A 50 -8.26 -25.67 -4.64
C TRP A 50 -7.99 -25.15 -3.24
N LEU A 51 -8.02 -23.83 -3.04
CA LEU A 51 -7.77 -23.18 -1.76
C LEU A 51 -9.10 -23.04 -0.98
N PRO A 52 -9.24 -23.68 0.19
CA PRO A 52 -10.45 -23.62 1.00
C PRO A 52 -10.47 -22.33 1.84
N PHE A 53 -10.65 -21.19 1.19
CA PHE A 53 -10.83 -19.92 1.89
C PHE A 53 -12.14 -19.93 2.69
N SER A 54 -12.10 -19.30 3.86
CA SER A 54 -13.24 -19.21 4.77
C SER A 54 -14.39 -18.45 4.11
N LEU A 55 -15.59 -18.98 4.26
CA LEU A 55 -16.83 -18.32 3.86
C LEU A 55 -17.45 -17.59 5.06
N THR A 56 -17.99 -16.42 4.81
CA THR A 56 -18.84 -15.66 5.76
C THR A 56 -20.18 -16.40 5.91
N GLY A 57 -20.92 -16.12 7.00
CA GLY A 57 -22.26 -16.71 7.22
C GLY A 57 -23.28 -16.46 6.09
N GLU A 58 -23.01 -15.50 5.20
CA GLU A 58 -23.79 -15.21 3.99
C GLU A 58 -23.31 -15.98 2.73
N GLY A 59 -22.36 -16.91 2.87
CA GLY A 59 -21.77 -17.66 1.74
C GLY A 59 -20.78 -16.86 0.89
N LYS A 60 -20.49 -15.59 1.23
CA LYS A 60 -19.45 -14.76 0.58
C LYS A 60 -18.07 -15.13 1.07
N ILE A 61 -17.04 -14.87 0.27
CA ILE A 61 -15.66 -15.15 0.67
C ILE A 61 -15.24 -14.13 1.74
N ALA A 62 -14.84 -14.59 2.93
CA ALA A 62 -14.54 -13.73 4.06
C ALA A 62 -13.31 -12.81 3.84
N MET A 63 -12.45 -13.16 2.87
CA MET A 63 -11.22 -12.43 2.58
C MET A 63 -11.43 -11.02 2.02
N GLU A 64 -12.61 -10.69 1.47
CA GLU A 64 -12.90 -9.35 0.93
C GLU A 64 -12.77 -8.25 2.00
N ARG A 65 -13.03 -8.58 3.28
CA ARG A 65 -12.96 -7.63 4.39
C ARG A 65 -11.53 -7.42 4.93
N TYR A 66 -10.62 -8.36 4.72
CA TYR A 66 -9.30 -8.31 5.38
C TYR A 66 -8.40 -7.15 4.94
N PRO A 67 -8.33 -6.78 3.65
CA PRO A 67 -7.56 -5.61 3.23
C PRO A 67 -8.00 -4.31 3.94
N TYR A 68 -9.30 -4.19 4.20
CA TYR A 68 -9.87 -3.03 4.90
C TYR A 68 -9.41 -2.93 6.37
N GLU A 69 -9.42 -4.05 7.10
CA GLU A 69 -8.96 -4.05 8.50
C GLU A 69 -7.42 -3.89 8.56
N LEU A 70 -6.70 -4.57 7.67
CA LEU A 70 -5.24 -4.48 7.58
C LEU A 70 -4.76 -3.06 7.26
N ILE A 71 -5.54 -2.29 6.50
CA ILE A 71 -5.15 -0.92 6.19
C ILE A 71 -5.28 -0.01 7.39
N ALA A 72 -6.30 -0.21 8.22
CA ALA A 72 -6.44 0.54 9.46
C ALA A 72 -5.29 0.22 10.41
N ILE A 73 -4.86 -1.04 10.49
CA ILE A 73 -3.67 -1.45 11.24
C ILE A 73 -2.40 -0.81 10.66
N LEU A 74 -2.22 -0.82 9.33
CA LEU A 74 -1.08 -0.16 8.66
C LEU A 74 -1.01 1.32 9.04
N PHE A 75 -2.13 2.03 8.93
CA PHE A 75 -2.21 3.46 9.25
C PHE A 75 -1.98 3.73 10.74
N ALA A 76 -2.36 2.81 11.62
CA ALA A 76 -2.06 2.89 13.05
C ALA A 76 -0.55 2.82 13.34
N THR A 77 0.28 2.25 12.47
CA THR A 77 1.75 2.22 12.67
C THR A 77 2.46 3.51 12.30
N LEU A 78 1.83 4.40 11.51
CA LEU A 78 2.53 5.53 10.86
C LEU A 78 3.03 6.60 11.84
N PHE A 79 2.26 6.92 12.88
CA PHE A 79 2.64 7.94 13.87
C PHE A 79 3.28 7.36 15.14
N LEU A 80 3.31 6.04 15.29
CA LEU A 80 3.91 5.38 16.44
C LEU A 80 5.43 5.25 16.25
N GLY A 81 6.16 5.51 17.32
CA GLY A 81 7.62 5.39 17.35
C GLY A 81 8.28 6.66 17.87
N HIS A 82 9.23 6.48 18.79
CA HIS A 82 9.96 7.58 19.37
C HIS A 82 10.79 8.34 18.33
N GLN A 83 10.70 9.66 18.37
CA GLN A 83 11.56 10.55 17.58
C GLN A 83 12.30 11.49 18.54
N PRO A 84 13.58 11.22 18.86
CA PRO A 84 14.37 12.04 19.78
C PRO A 84 14.54 13.50 19.32
N HIS A 85 14.43 13.74 18.01
CA HIS A 85 14.40 15.06 17.40
C HIS A 85 13.25 15.08 16.40
N ARG A 86 12.15 15.78 16.75
CA ARG A 86 11.13 16.12 15.76
C ARG A 86 11.70 17.23 14.88
N PRO A 87 11.91 17.01 13.57
CA PRO A 87 12.40 18.07 12.70
C PRO A 87 11.39 19.22 12.70
N THR A 88 11.87 20.45 12.78
CA THR A 88 10.99 21.62 12.63
C THR A 88 10.36 21.62 11.24
N LEU A 89 9.13 22.10 11.11
CA LEU A 89 8.44 22.19 9.81
C LEU A 89 9.29 22.86 8.73
N ARG A 90 10.03 23.92 9.10
CA ARG A 90 10.96 24.61 8.19
C ARG A 90 12.06 23.70 7.64
N THR A 91 12.61 22.83 8.49
CA THR A 91 13.64 21.87 8.10
C THR A 91 13.06 20.77 7.22
N MET A 92 11.87 20.24 7.55
CA MET A 92 11.16 19.28 6.70
C MET A 92 10.84 19.86 5.32
N LEU A 93 10.32 21.09 5.26
CA LEU A 93 9.99 21.78 4.01
C LEU A 93 11.24 22.09 3.18
N ARG A 94 12.36 22.46 3.81
CA ARG A 94 13.61 22.70 3.07
C ARG A 94 14.19 21.40 2.52
N ASP A 95 14.13 20.32 3.29
CA ASP A 95 14.84 19.09 2.95
C ASP A 95 14.00 18.17 2.03
N VAL A 96 12.67 18.24 2.09
CA VAL A 96 11.75 17.35 1.34
C VAL A 96 10.63 18.12 0.60
N GLY A 97 10.58 19.45 0.71
CA GLY A 97 9.48 20.26 0.16
C GLY A 97 9.32 20.11 -1.34
N ASP A 98 10.40 20.16 -2.12
CA ASP A 98 10.34 20.04 -3.59
C ASP A 98 9.67 18.72 -4.02
N THR A 99 10.09 17.63 -3.39
CA THR A 99 9.53 16.30 -3.61
C THR A 99 8.06 16.25 -3.17
N TRP A 100 7.72 16.87 -2.06
CA TRP A 100 6.34 16.89 -1.55
C TRP A 100 5.42 17.68 -2.48
N PHE A 101 5.80 18.91 -2.88
CA PHE A 101 5.02 19.74 -3.79
C PHE A 101 4.87 19.10 -5.17
N TYR A 102 5.92 18.44 -5.69
CA TYR A 102 5.84 17.69 -6.94
C TYR A 102 4.83 16.55 -6.85
N ASN A 103 4.91 15.71 -5.80
CA ASN A 103 3.94 14.63 -5.61
C ASN A 103 2.53 15.19 -5.42
N PHE A 104 2.38 16.25 -4.64
CA PHE A 104 1.10 16.90 -4.40
C PHE A 104 0.46 17.44 -5.68
N ALA A 105 1.24 18.15 -6.51
CA ALA A 105 0.79 18.63 -7.82
C ALA A 105 0.42 17.46 -8.76
N ALA A 106 1.20 16.38 -8.77
CA ALA A 106 0.88 15.18 -9.54
C ALA A 106 -0.42 14.52 -9.07
N TYR A 107 -0.65 14.43 -7.75
CA TYR A 107 -1.90 13.92 -7.17
C TYR A 107 -3.09 14.77 -7.57
N ILE A 108 -3.01 16.10 -7.41
CA ILE A 108 -4.08 17.02 -7.83
C ILE A 108 -4.32 16.90 -9.33
N GLY A 109 -3.26 16.86 -10.14
CA GLY A 109 -3.39 16.71 -11.59
C GLY A 109 -4.08 15.40 -11.98
N GLN A 110 -3.71 14.28 -11.36
CA GLN A 110 -4.30 12.97 -11.64
C GLN A 110 -5.77 12.88 -11.20
N PHE A 111 -6.08 13.33 -9.98
CA PHE A 111 -7.47 13.35 -9.51
C PHE A 111 -8.32 14.34 -10.31
N GLY A 112 -7.79 15.53 -10.60
CA GLY A 112 -8.46 16.56 -11.39
C GLY A 112 -8.76 16.10 -12.81
N VAL A 113 -7.77 15.54 -13.52
CA VAL A 113 -7.95 15.03 -14.88
C VAL A 113 -8.88 13.81 -14.89
N ALA A 114 -8.77 12.91 -13.93
CA ALA A 114 -9.68 11.77 -13.82
C ALA A 114 -11.13 12.20 -13.54
N LEU A 115 -11.34 13.22 -12.70
CA LEU A 115 -12.66 13.79 -12.44
C LEU A 115 -13.24 14.47 -13.67
N LEU A 116 -12.47 15.31 -14.36
CA LEU A 116 -12.93 15.97 -15.60
C LEU A 116 -13.27 14.93 -16.66
N PHE A 117 -12.41 13.93 -16.85
CA PHE A 117 -12.67 12.82 -17.77
C PHE A 117 -13.93 12.02 -17.35
N GLY A 118 -14.08 11.78 -16.06
CA GLY A 118 -15.21 11.05 -15.50
C GLY A 118 -16.55 11.76 -15.54
N LEU A 119 -16.54 13.10 -15.52
CA LEU A 119 -17.76 13.91 -15.60
C LEU A 119 -18.17 14.22 -17.03
N TYR A 120 -17.19 14.42 -17.94
CA TYR A 120 -17.48 14.90 -19.29
C TYR A 120 -17.36 13.83 -20.38
N VAL A 121 -16.50 12.82 -20.20
CA VAL A 121 -16.23 11.81 -21.25
C VAL A 121 -16.90 10.48 -20.93
N LEU A 122 -16.75 9.99 -19.70
CA LEU A 122 -17.32 8.69 -19.30
C LEU A 122 -18.84 8.60 -19.45
N PRO A 123 -19.66 9.62 -19.09
CA PRO A 123 -21.11 9.52 -19.21
C PRO A 123 -21.58 9.53 -20.68
N LEU A 124 -20.79 10.10 -21.60
CA LEU A 124 -21.08 10.10 -23.03
C LEU A 124 -20.84 8.73 -23.67
N MET A 125 -19.86 7.98 -23.15
CA MET A 125 -19.49 6.66 -23.67
C MET A 125 -20.20 5.52 -22.92
N PHE A 126 -20.46 5.71 -21.63
CA PHE A 126 -21.03 4.72 -20.71
C PHE A 126 -22.05 5.40 -19.77
N PRO A 127 -23.30 5.58 -20.21
CA PRO A 127 -24.32 6.30 -19.44
C PRO A 127 -24.69 5.64 -18.10
N ASP A 128 -24.58 4.31 -18.01
CA ASP A 128 -24.95 3.53 -16.82
C ASP A 128 -23.80 3.41 -15.80
N LEU A 129 -22.65 4.04 -16.05
CA LEU A 129 -21.48 3.93 -15.20
C LEU A 129 -21.64 4.77 -13.93
N ASN A 130 -21.38 4.16 -12.77
CA ASN A 130 -21.42 4.88 -11.50
C ASN A 130 -20.42 6.06 -11.52
N PRO A 131 -20.83 7.31 -11.18
CA PRO A 131 -19.93 8.47 -11.16
C PRO A 131 -18.70 8.30 -10.24
N GLY A 132 -18.82 7.50 -9.18
CA GLY A 132 -17.72 7.14 -8.28
C GLY A 132 -16.61 6.32 -8.94
N PHE A 133 -16.86 5.71 -10.10
CA PHE A 133 -15.85 4.97 -10.87
C PHE A 133 -14.65 5.86 -11.22
N ALA A 134 -14.91 7.11 -11.60
CA ALA A 134 -13.87 8.06 -11.99
C ALA A 134 -12.89 8.39 -10.85
N LEU A 135 -13.38 8.40 -9.61
CA LEU A 135 -12.58 8.59 -8.41
C LEU A 135 -11.72 7.38 -8.08
N MET A 136 -12.15 6.17 -8.48
CA MET A 136 -11.39 4.95 -8.22
C MET A 136 -10.15 4.80 -9.09
N MET A 137 -10.15 5.39 -10.28
CA MET A 137 -8.99 5.43 -11.17
C MET A 137 -7.75 6.05 -10.49
N PRO A 138 -7.76 7.33 -10.07
CA PRO A 138 -6.61 7.96 -9.43
C PRO A 138 -6.38 7.42 -8.02
N ALA A 139 -7.43 7.06 -7.28
CA ALA A 139 -7.30 6.51 -5.92
C ALA A 139 -6.52 5.19 -5.91
N GLY A 140 -6.80 4.27 -6.84
CA GLY A 140 -6.02 3.05 -6.97
C GLY A 140 -4.68 3.27 -7.66
N PHE A 141 -4.66 3.92 -8.83
CA PHE A 141 -3.45 4.01 -9.65
C PHE A 141 -2.34 4.86 -9.01
N ALA A 142 -2.68 6.02 -8.45
CA ALA A 142 -1.72 6.92 -7.82
C ALA A 142 -1.53 6.59 -6.34
N GLY A 143 -2.65 6.40 -5.66
CA GLY A 143 -2.70 6.26 -4.21
C GLY A 143 -2.54 4.83 -3.68
N GLY A 144 -2.45 3.84 -4.56
CA GLY A 144 -2.23 2.43 -4.20
C GLY A 144 -3.39 1.81 -3.42
N HIS A 145 -3.15 0.63 -2.83
CA HIS A 145 -4.17 -0.07 -2.04
C HIS A 145 -4.62 0.73 -0.80
N GLY A 146 -3.70 1.55 -0.26
CA GLY A 146 -3.91 2.63 0.73
C GLY A 146 -5.14 3.50 0.43
N THR A 147 -4.97 4.32 -0.59
CA THR A 147 -5.96 5.33 -0.95
C THR A 147 -7.19 4.69 -1.61
N ALA A 148 -7.03 3.58 -2.33
CA ALA A 148 -8.14 2.82 -2.88
C ALA A 148 -9.11 2.36 -1.80
N ALA A 149 -8.61 1.75 -0.72
CA ALA A 149 -9.46 1.30 0.39
C ALA A 149 -10.20 2.50 1.00
N ALA A 150 -9.48 3.58 1.27
CA ALA A 150 -10.01 4.80 1.87
C ALA A 150 -11.18 5.41 1.08
N VAL A 151 -10.97 5.61 -0.22
CA VAL A 151 -11.99 6.18 -1.10
C VAL A 151 -13.13 5.17 -1.32
N SER A 152 -12.82 3.87 -1.42
CA SER A 152 -13.84 2.83 -1.59
C SER A 152 -14.79 2.71 -0.41
N GLU A 153 -14.33 2.96 0.82
CA GLU A 153 -15.17 2.94 2.01
C GLU A 153 -16.24 4.03 1.93
N SER A 154 -15.82 5.26 1.59
CA SER A 154 -16.73 6.40 1.42
C SER A 154 -17.71 6.21 0.25
N LEU A 155 -17.27 5.56 -0.83
CA LEU A 155 -18.13 5.28 -1.98
C LEU A 155 -19.12 4.14 -1.72
N GLN A 156 -18.74 3.10 -0.99
CA GLN A 156 -19.64 2.02 -0.57
C GLN A 156 -20.73 2.54 0.37
N ALA A 157 -20.37 3.42 1.29
CA ALA A 157 -21.30 4.16 2.12
C ALA A 157 -22.34 4.94 1.30
N GLY A 158 -21.94 5.47 0.13
CA GLY A 158 -22.82 6.12 -0.84
C GLY A 158 -23.58 5.16 -1.77
N GLY A 159 -23.49 3.83 -1.56
CA GLY A 159 -24.20 2.82 -2.34
C GLY A 159 -23.39 2.15 -3.47
N PHE A 160 -22.10 2.49 -3.65
CA PHE A 160 -21.26 1.87 -4.67
C PHE A 160 -20.51 0.63 -4.14
N ASN A 161 -21.21 -0.52 -4.12
CA ASN A 161 -20.71 -1.76 -3.50
C ASN A 161 -19.42 -2.31 -4.14
N ASP A 162 -19.21 -2.11 -5.44
CA ASP A 162 -18.02 -2.64 -6.14
C ASP A 162 -16.78 -1.75 -6.07
N ALA A 163 -16.88 -0.59 -5.40
CA ALA A 163 -15.79 0.39 -5.33
C ALA A 163 -14.48 -0.21 -4.82
N GLN A 164 -14.53 -1.12 -3.84
CA GLN A 164 -13.32 -1.72 -3.25
C GLN A 164 -12.61 -2.64 -4.23
N SER A 165 -13.34 -3.57 -4.84
CA SER A 165 -12.77 -4.49 -5.84
C SER A 165 -12.20 -3.73 -7.03
N LEU A 166 -12.87 -2.66 -7.48
CA LEU A 166 -12.35 -1.77 -8.52
C LEU A 166 -11.10 -1.04 -8.08
N GLY A 167 -11.11 -0.40 -6.91
CA GLY A 167 -9.95 0.32 -6.36
C GLY A 167 -8.71 -0.56 -6.23
N PHE A 168 -8.86 -1.80 -5.72
CA PHE A 168 -7.74 -2.75 -5.61
C PHE A 168 -7.25 -3.25 -6.96
N THR A 169 -8.14 -3.39 -7.95
CA THR A 169 -7.76 -3.70 -9.33
C THR A 169 -6.93 -2.57 -9.94
N PHE A 170 -7.39 -1.32 -9.81
CA PHE A 170 -6.63 -0.13 -10.25
C PHE A 170 -5.28 -0.02 -9.55
N ALA A 171 -5.22 -0.30 -8.25
CA ALA A 171 -3.97 -0.30 -7.49
C ALA A 171 -2.98 -1.36 -7.99
N THR A 172 -3.45 -2.59 -8.20
CA THR A 172 -2.60 -3.71 -8.65
C THR A 172 -2.06 -3.45 -10.05
N ILE A 173 -2.94 -3.05 -10.99
CA ILE A 173 -2.54 -2.76 -12.36
C ILE A 173 -1.65 -1.52 -12.40
N GLY A 174 -1.95 -0.50 -11.61
CA GLY A 174 -1.10 0.69 -11.50
C GLY A 174 0.31 0.38 -11.00
N LEU A 175 0.41 -0.51 -10.02
CA LEU A 175 1.68 -1.03 -9.52
C LEU A 175 2.44 -1.82 -10.60
N LEU A 176 1.77 -2.71 -11.33
CA LEU A 176 2.38 -3.45 -12.44
C LEU A 176 2.85 -2.51 -13.56
N ILE A 177 2.03 -1.55 -13.97
CA ILE A 177 2.41 -0.53 -14.96
C ILE A 177 3.58 0.31 -14.46
N GLY A 178 3.61 0.65 -13.17
CA GLY A 178 4.74 1.35 -12.54
C GLY A 178 6.03 0.53 -12.60
N ILE A 179 5.97 -0.77 -12.31
CA ILE A 179 7.13 -1.68 -12.36
C ILE A 179 7.61 -1.85 -13.81
N PHE A 180 6.75 -2.30 -14.74
CA PHE A 180 7.13 -2.55 -16.12
C PHE A 180 7.49 -1.26 -16.87
N GLY A 181 6.74 -0.19 -16.65
CA GLY A 181 7.01 1.13 -17.22
C GLY A 181 8.30 1.73 -16.67
N GLY A 182 8.53 1.65 -15.36
CA GLY A 182 9.77 2.08 -14.71
C GLY A 182 10.98 1.32 -15.24
N LEU A 183 10.91 -0.01 -15.34
CA LEU A 183 11.96 -0.83 -15.95
C LEU A 183 12.23 -0.46 -17.41
N THR A 184 11.19 -0.18 -18.19
CA THR A 184 11.32 0.25 -19.59
C THR A 184 12.01 1.60 -19.67
N LEU A 185 11.61 2.57 -18.85
CA LEU A 185 12.23 3.89 -18.75
C LEU A 185 13.70 3.82 -18.33
N ILE A 186 14.03 2.98 -17.33
CA ILE A 186 15.41 2.72 -16.92
C ILE A 186 16.22 2.20 -18.10
N ASN A 187 15.72 1.18 -18.80
CA ASN A 187 16.42 0.60 -19.95
C ASN A 187 16.62 1.60 -21.10
N ILE A 188 15.67 2.54 -21.29
CA ILE A 188 15.82 3.62 -22.28
C ILE A 188 16.88 4.62 -21.80
N ALA A 189 16.82 5.04 -20.53
CA ALA A 189 17.74 6.01 -19.94
C ALA A 189 19.18 5.49 -19.92
N THR A 190 19.39 4.21 -19.59
CA THR A 190 20.71 3.59 -19.60
C THR A 190 21.28 3.46 -21.01
N ARG A 191 20.47 3.05 -21.99
CA ARG A 191 20.87 3.00 -23.42
C ARG A 191 21.23 4.37 -23.98
N ARG A 192 20.65 5.45 -23.44
CA ARG A 192 20.92 6.84 -23.83
C ARG A 192 22.03 7.50 -23.01
N GLY A 193 22.62 6.79 -22.03
CA GLY A 193 23.67 7.33 -21.17
C GLY A 193 23.20 8.43 -20.20
N TRP A 194 21.90 8.46 -19.87
CA TRP A 194 21.32 9.47 -18.96
C TRP A 194 21.49 9.13 -17.47
N THR A 195 21.99 7.93 -17.15
CA THR A 195 22.15 7.44 -15.78
C THR A 195 23.61 7.50 -15.34
N HIS A 196 23.87 8.14 -14.20
CA HIS A 196 25.23 8.24 -13.62
C HIS A 196 25.59 7.09 -12.65
N LEU A 197 24.60 6.40 -12.09
CA LEU A 197 24.77 5.44 -10.98
C LEU A 197 24.41 3.99 -11.31
N VAL A 198 23.69 3.75 -12.41
CA VAL A 198 23.20 2.40 -12.79
C VAL A 198 23.30 2.25 -14.30
N SER A 199 24.03 1.24 -14.80
CA SER A 199 24.18 0.98 -16.24
C SER A 199 23.10 0.03 -16.78
N SER A 200 22.45 -0.76 -15.91
CA SER A 200 21.29 -1.59 -16.24
C SER A 200 20.53 -2.01 -15.00
N ALA A 201 19.20 -2.17 -15.08
CA ALA A 201 18.41 -2.80 -14.01
C ALA A 201 18.86 -4.23 -13.69
N GLN A 202 19.60 -4.88 -14.61
CA GLN A 202 20.16 -6.22 -14.44
C GLN A 202 21.47 -6.23 -13.63
N GLU A 203 22.10 -5.07 -13.42
CA GLU A 203 23.30 -4.91 -12.57
C GLU A 203 22.96 -4.70 -11.10
N LEU A 204 21.67 -4.72 -10.72
CA LEU A 204 21.29 -4.74 -9.31
C LEU A 204 21.97 -5.93 -8.60
N PRO A 205 22.46 -5.75 -7.36
CA PRO A 205 23.08 -6.81 -6.58
C PRO A 205 22.20 -8.07 -6.56
N GLU A 206 22.83 -9.23 -6.63
CA GLU A 206 22.12 -10.53 -6.65
C GLU A 206 21.20 -10.68 -5.44
N SER A 207 21.58 -10.13 -4.28
CA SER A 207 20.78 -10.08 -3.06
C SER A 207 19.46 -9.32 -3.22
N THR A 208 19.47 -8.19 -3.92
CA THR A 208 18.27 -7.39 -4.22
C THR A 208 17.36 -8.10 -5.23
N ARG A 209 17.96 -8.82 -6.20
CA ARG A 209 17.21 -9.54 -7.25
C ARG A 209 16.59 -10.83 -6.71
N SER A 210 17.36 -11.64 -6.01
CA SER A 210 16.92 -12.91 -5.41
C SER A 210 15.99 -12.72 -4.21
N GLY A 211 16.16 -11.62 -3.47
CA GLY A 211 15.40 -11.29 -2.27
C GLY A 211 15.99 -11.87 -0.98
N PHE A 212 17.05 -12.68 -1.06
CA PHE A 212 17.79 -13.17 0.10
C PHE A 212 19.09 -12.38 0.27
N LEU A 213 19.32 -11.90 1.50
CA LEU A 213 20.53 -11.17 1.86
C LEU A 213 21.62 -12.14 2.30
N THR A 214 22.87 -11.90 1.90
CA THR A 214 24.01 -12.65 2.46
C THR A 214 24.22 -12.29 3.93
N PRO A 215 24.90 -13.12 4.73
CA PRO A 215 25.15 -12.82 6.14
C PRO A 215 25.79 -11.44 6.38
N GLU A 216 26.60 -10.96 5.43
CA GLU A 216 27.28 -9.67 5.50
C GLU A 216 26.37 -8.47 5.21
N GLU A 217 25.29 -8.67 4.44
CA GLU A 217 24.32 -7.63 4.08
C GLU A 217 23.15 -7.54 5.07
N GLN A 218 23.03 -8.49 6.00
CA GLN A 218 21.95 -8.53 6.97
C GLN A 218 22.08 -7.40 8.01
N THR A 219 21.01 -6.64 8.17
CA THR A 219 20.92 -5.53 9.15
C THR A 219 20.01 -5.88 10.32
N SER A 220 20.23 -5.26 11.48
CA SER A 220 19.30 -5.37 12.61
C SER A 220 17.88 -4.93 12.22
N MET A 221 16.86 -5.64 12.72
CA MET A 221 15.45 -5.36 12.46
C MET A 221 14.88 -4.23 13.33
N GLY A 222 15.59 -3.87 14.41
CA GLY A 222 15.20 -2.81 15.34
C GLY A 222 15.89 -2.98 16.70
N THR A 223 15.53 -2.14 17.66
CA THR A 223 16.10 -2.20 19.02
C THR A 223 15.14 -2.87 20.00
N SER A 224 15.66 -3.76 20.84
CA SER A 224 14.90 -4.32 21.96
C SER A 224 14.73 -3.26 23.05
N THR A 225 13.52 -2.72 23.20
CA THR A 225 13.24 -1.62 24.13
C THR A 225 12.77 -2.07 25.50
N VAL A 226 12.22 -3.28 25.60
CA VAL A 226 11.70 -3.85 26.85
C VAL A 226 12.41 -5.16 27.16
N SER A 227 12.46 -5.52 28.44
CA SER A 227 13.06 -6.79 28.85
C SER A 227 12.15 -7.95 28.44
N ALA A 228 12.69 -8.89 27.66
CA ALA A 228 11.99 -10.10 27.23
C ALA A 228 11.56 -11.01 28.42
N MET A 229 12.11 -10.80 29.62
CA MET A 229 11.65 -11.47 30.83
C MET A 229 10.24 -11.00 31.26
N SER A 230 9.87 -9.76 30.95
CA SER A 230 8.56 -9.20 31.28
C SER A 230 7.58 -9.32 30.11
N LEU A 231 8.01 -8.88 28.93
CA LEU A 231 7.21 -8.94 27.72
C LEU A 231 8.15 -8.93 26.53
N ASP A 232 7.86 -9.76 25.52
CA ASP A 232 8.65 -9.75 24.30
C ASP A 232 8.56 -8.37 23.60
N PRO A 233 9.69 -7.81 23.13
CA PRO A 233 9.69 -6.50 22.49
C PRO A 233 8.77 -6.40 21.29
N LEU A 234 8.67 -7.43 20.44
CA LEU A 234 7.76 -7.40 19.31
C LEU A 234 6.30 -7.36 19.80
N THR A 235 6.00 -8.11 20.86
CA THR A 235 4.68 -8.11 21.49
C THR A 235 4.32 -6.74 22.06
N TRP A 236 5.26 -6.05 22.70
CA TRP A 236 5.05 -4.69 23.21
C TRP A 236 4.64 -3.72 22.08
N HIS A 237 5.39 -3.69 20.98
CA HIS A 237 5.09 -2.80 19.86
C HIS A 237 3.78 -3.20 19.17
N PHE A 238 3.58 -4.49 18.93
CA PHE A 238 2.35 -5.00 18.33
C PHE A 238 1.11 -4.69 19.18
N ALA A 239 1.20 -4.81 20.51
CA ALA A 239 0.12 -4.47 21.42
C ALA A 239 -0.26 -2.99 21.35
N ILE A 240 0.71 -2.07 21.23
CA ILE A 240 0.43 -0.64 21.06
C ILE A 240 -0.30 -0.37 19.74
N VAL A 241 0.13 -1.00 18.65
CA VAL A 241 -0.54 -0.89 17.33
C VAL A 241 -1.98 -1.41 17.43
N MET A 242 -2.18 -2.58 18.03
CA MET A 242 -3.50 -3.17 18.23
C MET A 242 -4.38 -2.34 19.17
N THR A 243 -3.78 -1.63 20.14
CA THR A 243 -4.49 -0.70 21.02
C THR A 243 -5.01 0.49 20.23
N ALA A 244 -4.21 1.06 19.32
CA ALA A 244 -4.66 2.13 18.44
C ALA A 244 -5.77 1.67 17.48
N PHE A 245 -5.62 0.49 16.89
CA PHE A 245 -6.65 -0.12 16.03
C PHE A 245 -7.95 -0.41 16.79
N GLY A 246 -7.86 -0.98 18.00
CA GLY A 246 -9.02 -1.21 18.86
C GLY A 246 -9.69 0.08 19.32
N GLY A 247 -8.91 1.12 19.60
CA GLY A 247 -9.41 2.46 19.90
C GLY A 247 -10.18 3.06 18.72
N ALA A 248 -9.74 2.83 17.48
CA ALA A 248 -10.44 3.29 16.28
C ALA A 248 -11.82 2.62 16.14
N HIS A 249 -11.89 1.30 16.32
CA HIS A 249 -13.16 0.55 16.37
C HIS A 249 -14.06 1.00 17.52
N GLY A 250 -13.48 1.32 18.69
CA GLY A 250 -14.23 1.87 19.82
C GLY A 250 -14.87 3.23 19.51
N ILE A 251 -14.15 4.11 18.82
CA ILE A 251 -14.67 5.40 18.36
C ILE A 251 -15.76 5.21 17.30
N ASP A 252 -15.53 4.37 16.29
CA ASP A 252 -16.54 4.05 15.28
C ASP A 252 -17.82 3.49 15.91
N TYR A 253 -17.69 2.58 16.87
CA TYR A 253 -18.81 2.04 17.64
C TYR A 253 -19.57 3.13 18.40
N LEU A 254 -18.85 4.02 19.10
CA LEU A 254 -19.44 5.14 19.86
C LEU A 254 -20.22 6.09 18.95
N PHE A 255 -19.66 6.46 17.79
CA PHE A 255 -20.32 7.36 16.85
C PHE A 255 -21.59 6.76 16.25
N ARG A 256 -21.57 5.46 15.92
CA ARG A 256 -22.71 4.76 15.32
C ARG A 256 -23.84 4.48 16.32
N HIS A 257 -23.50 4.07 17.55
CA HIS A 257 -24.49 3.55 18.49
C HIS A 257 -24.88 4.53 19.61
N VAL A 258 -24.00 5.46 19.98
CA VAL A 258 -24.25 6.38 21.12
C VAL A 258 -24.62 7.78 20.62
N LEU A 259 -23.93 8.27 19.59
CA LEU A 259 -24.19 9.60 19.02
C LEU A 259 -25.25 9.57 17.92
N GLU A 260 -25.75 8.39 17.54
CA GLU A 260 -26.70 8.13 16.43
C GLU A 260 -26.40 8.96 15.16
N SER A 261 -25.13 9.27 14.94
CA SER A 261 -24.72 10.19 13.90
C SER A 261 -24.61 9.43 12.60
N LYS A 262 -25.24 9.94 11.54
CA LYS A 262 -25.11 9.40 10.17
C LYS A 262 -23.73 9.68 9.53
N ILE A 263 -22.75 10.11 10.32
CA ILE A 263 -21.40 10.41 9.87
C ILE A 263 -20.63 9.10 9.80
N ILE A 264 -20.17 8.76 8.60
CA ILE A 264 -19.37 7.57 8.36
C ILE A 264 -17.91 7.99 8.50
N LEU A 265 -17.28 7.53 9.56
CA LEU A 265 -15.88 7.83 9.86
C LEU A 265 -14.99 6.76 9.22
N PRO A 266 -14.08 7.15 8.31
CA PRO A 266 -13.20 6.18 7.69
C PRO A 266 -12.26 5.54 8.71
N LEU A 267 -12.35 4.22 8.92
CA LEU A 267 -11.70 3.56 10.06
C LEU A 267 -10.18 3.77 10.06
N PHE A 268 -9.53 3.73 8.90
CA PHE A 268 -8.09 3.95 8.79
C PHE A 268 -7.68 5.38 9.20
N ALA A 269 -8.53 6.38 8.91
CA ALA A 269 -8.26 7.77 9.28
C ALA A 269 -8.40 7.96 10.78
N VAL A 270 -9.42 7.33 11.39
CA VAL A 270 -9.57 7.28 12.84
C VAL A 270 -8.38 6.57 13.48
N ALA A 271 -7.97 5.42 12.95
CA ALA A 271 -6.80 4.67 13.45
C ALA A 271 -5.51 5.48 13.41
N LEU A 272 -5.29 6.23 12.33
CA LEU A 272 -4.18 7.17 12.21
C LEU A 272 -4.24 8.25 13.31
N LEU A 273 -5.40 8.87 13.55
CA LEU A 273 -5.54 9.90 14.59
C LEU A 273 -5.36 9.32 16.00
N VAL A 274 -5.97 8.18 16.29
CA VAL A 274 -5.83 7.47 17.58
C VAL A 274 -4.37 7.11 17.82
N SER A 275 -3.64 6.66 16.80
CA SER A 275 -2.21 6.35 16.93
C SER A 275 -1.36 7.57 17.27
N ALA A 276 -1.67 8.74 16.70
CA ALA A 276 -0.98 10.00 17.02
C ALA A 276 -1.27 10.46 18.45
N VAL A 277 -2.53 10.35 18.90
CA VAL A 277 -2.91 10.63 20.29
C VAL A 277 -2.23 9.64 21.24
N LEU A 278 -2.18 8.35 20.90
CA LEU A 278 -1.53 7.33 21.69
C LEU A 278 -0.02 7.62 21.82
N GLN A 279 0.65 8.00 20.73
CA GLN A 279 2.05 8.40 20.76
C GLN A 279 2.26 9.61 21.70
N LEU A 280 1.38 10.61 21.65
CA LEU A 280 1.43 11.77 22.56
C LEU A 280 1.27 11.35 24.03
N VAL A 281 0.33 10.45 24.33
CA VAL A 281 0.14 9.91 25.69
C VAL A 281 1.38 9.16 26.17
N LEU A 282 2.01 8.35 25.32
CA LEU A 282 3.24 7.63 25.66
C LEU A 282 4.41 8.58 25.95
N GLU A 283 4.51 9.68 25.19
CA GLU A 283 5.49 10.74 25.45
C GLU A 283 5.21 11.48 26.75
N LEU A 284 3.96 11.85 27.04
CA LEU A 284 3.55 12.48 28.31
C LEU A 284 3.82 11.58 29.51
N CYS A 285 3.63 10.27 29.36
CA CYS A 285 3.95 9.27 30.38
C CYS A 285 5.46 8.94 30.46
N HIS A 286 6.33 9.62 29.71
CA HIS A 286 7.79 9.41 29.69
C HIS A 286 8.23 7.99 29.31
N ILE A 287 7.33 7.21 28.70
CA ILE A 287 7.58 5.83 28.23
C ILE A 287 7.74 5.76 26.70
N GLY A 288 7.58 6.87 25.98
CA GLY A 288 7.77 6.94 24.54
C GLY A 288 9.13 6.41 24.07
N LYS A 289 10.20 6.56 24.88
CA LYS A 289 11.54 6.00 24.61
C LYS A 289 11.58 4.47 24.47
N TYR A 290 10.56 3.77 24.95
CA TYR A 290 10.44 2.32 24.83
C TYR A 290 9.68 1.87 23.57
N VAL A 291 9.39 2.79 22.65
CA VAL A 291 8.76 2.49 21.37
C VAL A 291 9.76 2.78 20.26
N ASP A 292 10.37 1.73 19.73
CA ASP A 292 11.30 1.80 18.61
C ASP A 292 10.56 2.04 17.29
N ARG A 293 11.05 3.04 16.54
CA ARG A 293 10.48 3.43 15.26
C ARG A 293 10.76 2.40 14.17
N GLN A 294 11.91 1.71 14.22
CA GLN A 294 12.24 0.70 13.21
C GLN A 294 11.31 -0.50 13.35
N VAL A 295 11.09 -1.01 14.57
CA VAL A 295 10.12 -2.09 14.82
C VAL A 295 8.72 -1.70 14.36
N MET A 296 8.24 -0.49 14.67
CA MET A 296 6.93 -0.01 14.19
C MET A 296 6.83 -0.01 12.66
N ALA A 297 7.87 0.49 11.97
CA ALA A 297 7.93 0.48 10.51
C ALA A 297 7.96 -0.94 9.92
N ARG A 298 8.61 -1.91 10.59
CA ARG A 298 8.62 -3.32 10.18
C ARG A 298 7.27 -4.00 10.38
N ILE A 299 6.57 -3.70 11.48
CA ILE A 299 5.18 -4.16 11.68
C ILE A 299 4.29 -3.62 10.57
N GLY A 300 4.37 -2.31 10.28
CA GLY A 300 3.63 -1.70 9.18
C GLY A 300 3.94 -2.34 7.82
N SER A 301 5.23 -2.60 7.54
CA SER A 301 5.66 -3.27 6.30
C SER A 301 5.08 -4.69 6.19
N SER A 302 5.13 -5.48 7.27
CA SER A 302 4.53 -6.82 7.32
C SER A 302 3.02 -6.79 7.07
N VAL A 303 2.30 -5.87 7.73
CA VAL A 303 0.85 -5.67 7.53
C VAL A 303 0.55 -5.28 6.08
N SER A 304 1.38 -4.42 5.47
CA SER A 304 1.26 -4.04 4.07
C SER A 304 1.44 -5.24 3.12
N ASP A 305 2.36 -6.16 3.40
CA ASP A 305 2.57 -7.35 2.58
C ASP A 305 1.34 -8.26 2.60
N TYR A 306 0.76 -8.52 3.78
CA TYR A 306 -0.50 -9.26 3.87
C TYR A 306 -1.66 -8.53 3.20
N LEU A 307 -1.74 -7.21 3.38
CA LEU A 307 -2.77 -6.37 2.77
C LEU A 307 -2.75 -6.50 1.25
N ILE A 308 -1.57 -6.39 0.63
CA ILE A 308 -1.43 -6.51 -0.83
C ILE A 308 -1.80 -7.93 -1.28
N ALA A 309 -1.33 -8.96 -0.58
CA ALA A 309 -1.63 -10.35 -0.93
C ALA A 309 -3.14 -10.63 -0.87
N PHE A 310 -3.83 -10.21 0.19
CA PHE A 310 -5.28 -10.34 0.31
C PHE A 310 -6.04 -9.45 -0.67
N ALA A 311 -5.58 -8.23 -0.93
CA ALA A 311 -6.22 -7.32 -1.87
C ALA A 311 -6.19 -7.87 -3.30
N VAL A 312 -5.08 -8.48 -3.72
CA VAL A 312 -4.96 -9.12 -5.03
C VAL A 312 -5.75 -10.43 -5.08
N ALA A 313 -5.70 -11.26 -4.03
CA ALA A 313 -6.43 -12.52 -3.97
C ALA A 313 -7.97 -12.33 -3.95
N SER A 314 -8.45 -11.19 -3.44
CA SER A 314 -9.88 -10.85 -3.35
C SER A 314 -10.44 -10.10 -4.57
N ILE A 315 -9.63 -9.89 -5.63
CA ILE A 315 -10.12 -9.28 -6.87
C ILE A 315 -11.23 -10.14 -7.46
N LYS A 316 -12.37 -9.52 -7.77
CA LYS A 316 -13.49 -10.17 -8.45
C LYS A 316 -13.27 -10.13 -9.95
N ILE A 317 -13.00 -11.29 -10.56
CA ILE A 317 -12.75 -11.38 -12.01
C ILE A 317 -13.96 -10.88 -12.81
N SER A 318 -15.19 -11.12 -12.32
CA SER A 318 -16.41 -10.58 -12.94
C SER A 318 -16.41 -9.06 -13.01
N VAL A 319 -16.02 -8.38 -11.92
CA VAL A 319 -15.90 -6.92 -11.86
C VAL A 319 -14.79 -6.43 -12.79
N VAL A 320 -13.67 -7.15 -12.88
CA VAL A 320 -12.63 -6.80 -13.86
C VAL A 320 -13.20 -6.86 -15.27
N VAL A 321 -13.85 -7.97 -15.65
CA VAL A 321 -14.38 -8.19 -17.01
C VAL A 321 -15.50 -7.20 -17.36
N GLU A 322 -16.40 -6.92 -16.44
CA GLU A 322 -17.50 -5.96 -16.63
C GLU A 322 -16.98 -4.54 -16.87
N TYR A 323 -15.97 -4.12 -16.10
CA TYR A 323 -15.40 -2.77 -16.21
C TYR A 323 -14.20 -2.68 -17.15
N MET A 324 -13.82 -3.75 -17.87
CA MET A 324 -12.69 -3.79 -18.82
C MET A 324 -12.88 -2.86 -20.03
N ALA A 325 -14.11 -2.71 -20.54
CA ALA A 325 -14.40 -1.86 -21.71
C ALA A 325 -14.27 -0.34 -21.43
N PRO A 326 -14.82 0.20 -20.33
CA PRO A 326 -14.50 1.58 -19.89
C PRO A 326 -13.00 1.77 -19.62
N TRP A 327 -12.35 0.75 -19.07
CA TRP A 327 -10.92 0.76 -18.74
C TRP A 327 -9.98 0.98 -19.92
N TRP A 328 -10.19 0.27 -21.04
CA TRP A 328 -9.31 0.37 -22.21
C TRP A 328 -9.35 1.78 -22.81
N SER A 329 -10.53 2.40 -22.80
CA SER A 329 -10.74 3.79 -23.26
C SER A 329 -10.08 4.81 -22.32
N CYS A 330 -10.10 4.60 -21.01
CA CYS A 330 -9.47 5.47 -20.01
C CYS A 330 -7.93 5.42 -19.97
N ARG A 331 -7.32 4.31 -20.40
CA ARG A 331 -5.89 4.03 -20.21
C ARG A 331 -4.99 5.09 -20.87
N CYS A 332 -5.45 5.73 -21.94
CA CYS A 332 -4.73 6.81 -22.63
C CYS A 332 -4.69 8.12 -21.82
N SER A 333 -5.66 8.42 -20.95
CA SER A 333 -5.74 9.73 -20.28
C SER A 333 -4.88 9.84 -19.02
N VAL A 334 -4.90 8.81 -18.16
CA VAL A 334 -4.22 8.82 -16.83
C VAL A 334 -2.72 8.49 -16.96
N PHE A 335 -2.36 7.58 -17.87
CA PHE A 335 -0.95 7.23 -18.12
C PHE A 335 -0.21 8.38 -18.81
N SER A 336 -0.87 9.05 -19.77
CA SER A 336 -0.30 10.21 -20.46
C SER A 336 -0.09 11.40 -19.52
N THR A 337 -0.92 11.62 -18.52
CA THR A 337 -0.71 12.71 -17.55
C THR A 337 0.48 12.45 -16.64
N ARG A 338 0.68 11.22 -16.15
CA ARG A 338 1.86 10.90 -15.33
C ARG A 338 3.15 10.97 -16.16
N LEU A 339 3.11 10.47 -17.40
CA LEU A 339 4.24 10.58 -18.33
C LEU A 339 4.50 12.01 -18.81
N ALA A 340 3.47 12.84 -18.99
CA ALA A 340 3.62 14.24 -19.36
C ALA A 340 4.19 15.06 -18.19
N CYS A 341 3.78 14.78 -16.96
CA CYS A 341 4.39 15.37 -15.76
C CYS A 341 5.83 14.88 -15.54
N SER A 342 6.13 13.59 -15.76
CA SER A 342 7.48 13.05 -15.61
C SER A 342 8.42 13.35 -16.78
N GLY A 343 7.86 13.62 -17.97
CA GLY A 343 8.60 13.79 -19.22
C GLY A 343 9.26 15.15 -19.39
N SER A 344 8.85 16.18 -18.63
CA SER A 344 9.49 17.50 -18.71
C SER A 344 10.68 17.67 -17.76
N TRP A 345 10.87 16.81 -16.74
CA TRP A 345 11.93 16.96 -15.74
C TRP A 345 12.47 15.58 -15.28
N GLY A 346 13.17 14.88 -16.16
CA GLY A 346 13.64 13.50 -15.98
C GLY A 346 14.66 13.23 -14.85
N GLY A 347 14.94 14.21 -13.97
CA GLY A 347 15.92 14.07 -12.88
C GLY A 347 15.35 13.62 -11.53
N THR A 348 14.08 13.90 -11.24
CA THR A 348 13.55 13.87 -9.86
C THR A 348 12.69 12.64 -9.54
N CYS A 349 12.32 11.83 -10.54
CA CYS A 349 11.45 10.66 -10.35
C CYS A 349 12.13 9.49 -9.59
N PHE A 350 13.45 9.49 -9.41
CA PHE A 350 14.17 8.36 -8.82
C PHE A 350 14.43 8.45 -7.31
N THR A 351 14.35 9.63 -6.71
CA THR A 351 14.59 9.79 -5.26
C THR A 351 13.41 9.29 -4.41
N THR A 352 12.20 9.24 -4.96
CA THR A 352 10.98 8.86 -4.22
C THR A 352 10.74 7.35 -4.12
N SER A 353 11.32 6.53 -4.99
CA SER A 353 11.23 5.06 -4.86
C SER A 353 12.34 4.46 -3.99
N GLY A 354 13.40 5.23 -3.70
CA GLY A 354 14.55 4.81 -2.89
C GLY A 354 14.49 5.22 -1.42
N SER A 355 13.52 6.04 -1.00
CA SER A 355 13.47 6.61 0.36
C SER A 355 13.09 5.61 1.46
N ASN A 356 12.79 4.35 1.14
CA ASN A 356 12.63 3.28 2.14
C ASN A 356 13.91 2.45 2.38
N ALA A 357 15.03 2.76 1.72
CA ALA A 357 16.28 2.01 1.84
C ALA A 357 17.49 2.82 2.35
N ALA A 358 17.34 4.12 2.63
CA ALA A 358 18.45 4.96 3.09
C ALA A 358 18.16 5.57 4.48
N SER A 359 18.31 4.75 5.51
CA SER A 359 18.57 5.24 6.87
C SER A 359 19.62 4.34 7.55
N SER A 360 20.83 4.35 7.02
CA SER A 360 22.04 4.02 7.79
C SER A 360 22.81 5.32 8.02
N PRO A 361 23.10 5.71 9.28
CA PRO A 361 23.98 6.84 9.55
C PRO A 361 25.41 6.36 9.29
N THR A 362 26.02 6.84 8.21
CA THR A 362 27.48 6.78 8.11
C THR A 362 28.05 7.85 9.03
N ALA A 363 28.76 7.37 10.04
CA ALA A 363 29.55 8.16 10.96
C ALA A 363 30.65 8.92 10.20
N GLY A 364 30.77 10.20 10.55
CA GLY A 364 31.92 11.06 10.33
C GLY A 364 31.95 12.05 11.48
#